data_AF-A0A7J7NC45-F1
#
_entry.id   AF-A0A7J7NC45-F1
#
_cell.length_a   1.000
_cell.length_b   1.000
_cell.length_c   1.000
_cell.angle_alpha   90.00
_cell.angle_beta   90.00
_cell.angle_gamma   90.00
#
_symmetry.space_group_name_H-M   'P 1'
#
loop_
_entity.id
_entity.type
_entity.pdbx_description
1 polymer ?
#
loop_
_entity_poly.entity_id
_entity_poly.type
_entity_poly.pdbx_seq_one_letter_code
_entity_poly.pdbx_strand_id
1 'polypeptide(L)' 'MLGVYGVNPGVEHYGCMVDLLGRAGFFEESLELIRTMPMVPNATVWGSLLRACRIHRDTRVSEQVTLRLLELDPRDGGN' A
#
# COMPACT_ATOMS: atom_id res chain seq x y z
N MET A 1 -1.43 3.15 -21.21
CA MET A 1 -0.15 2.69 -21.79
C MET A 1 0.03 1.24 -21.36
N LEU A 2 0.13 0.29 -22.29
CA LEU A 2 0.44 -1.10 -21.94
C LEU A 2 1.88 -1.16 -21.43
N GLY A 3 2.13 -1.86 -20.32
CA GLY A 3 3.48 -2.01 -19.76
C GLY A 3 4.43 -2.66 -20.76
N VAL A 4 5.74 -2.56 -20.52
CA VAL A 4 6.81 -3.10 -21.39
C VAL A 4 6.58 -4.58 -21.78
N TYR A 5 5.92 -5.34 -20.90
CA TYR A 5 5.60 -6.76 -21.09
C TYR A 5 4.18 -7.04 -21.61
N GLY A 6 3.44 -6.01 -22.04
CA GLY A 6 2.05 -6.15 -22.51
C GLY A 6 1.02 -6.45 -21.41
N VAL A 7 1.44 -6.47 -20.14
CA VAL A 7 0.56 -6.66 -18.98
C VAL A 7 0.17 -5.31 -18.41
N ASN A 8 -1.12 -5.12 -18.13
CA ASN A 8 -1.60 -3.96 -17.38
C ASN A 8 -1.72 -4.34 -15.89
N PRO A 9 -0.90 -3.77 -14.98
CA PRO A 9 -0.93 -4.14 -13.58
C PRO A 9 -2.27 -3.79 -12.94
N GLY A 10 -2.96 -4.79 -12.41
CA GLY A 10 -4.14 -4.62 -11.57
C GLY A 10 -3.80 -4.31 -10.12
N VAL A 11 -4.81 -3.99 -9.31
CA VAL A 11 -4.67 -3.66 -7.88
C VAL A 11 -3.90 -4.74 -7.10
N GLU A 12 -4.10 -6.02 -7.44
CA GLU A 12 -3.41 -7.15 -6.81
C GLU A 12 -1.89 -7.11 -7.06
N HIS A 13 -1.47 -6.75 -8.27
CA HIS A 13 -0.06 -6.64 -8.63
C HIS A 13 0.62 -5.50 -7.88
N TYR A 14 -0.04 -4.34 -7.77
CA TYR A 14 0.45 -3.24 -6.94
C TYR A 14 0.51 -3.62 -5.46
N GLY A 15 -0.50 -4.34 -4.94
CA GLY A 15 -0.48 -4.86 -3.58
C GLY A 15 0.74 -5.75 -3.30
N CYS A 16 1.06 -6.67 -4.21
CA CYS A 16 2.26 -7.50 -4.10
C CYS A 16 3.55 -6.66 -4.08
N MET A 17 3.67 -5.68 -4.97
CA MET A 17 4.86 -4.83 -5.03
C MET A 17 5.03 -3.95 -3.78
N VAL A 18 3.92 -3.43 -3.24
CA VAL A 18 3.91 -2.67 -1.98
C VAL A 18 4.30 -3.54 -0.79
N ASP A 19 3.79 -4.78 -0.70
CA ASP A 19 4.20 -5.72 0.36
C ASP A 19 5.70 -6.03 0.28
N LEU A 20 6.21 -6.29 -0.93
CA LEU A 20 7.64 -6.58 -1.15
C LEU A 20 8.53 -5.41 -0.73
N LEU A 21 8.24 -4.19 -1.22
CA LEU A 21 9.01 -2.99 -0.89
C LEU A 21 8.93 -2.66 0.60
N GLY A 22 7.72 -2.69 1.17
CA GLY A 22 7.52 -2.39 2.58
C GLY A 22 8.25 -3.37 3.49
N ARG A 23 8.19 -4.68 3.21
CA ARG A 23 8.91 -5.68 4.00
C ARG A 23 10.43 -5.51 3.90
N ALA A 24 10.93 -5.00 2.78
CA ALA A 24 12.33 -4.65 2.61
C ALA A 24 12.74 -3.30 3.23
N GLY A 25 11.78 -2.52 3.79
CA GLY A 25 12.03 -1.24 4.44
C GLY A 25 12.01 -0.02 3.50
N PHE A 26 11.64 -0.23 2.24
CA PHE A 26 11.53 0.81 1.20
C PHE A 26 10.17 1.51 1.26
N PHE A 27 9.94 2.24 2.35
CA PHE A 27 8.64 2.87 2.62
C PHE A 27 8.31 4.02 1.68
N GLU A 28 9.30 4.83 1.31
CA GLU A 28 9.09 5.97 0.40
C GLU A 28 8.73 5.46 -0.99
N GLU A 29 9.42 4.44 -1.48
CA GLU A 29 9.13 3.76 -2.75
C GLU A 29 7.77 3.07 -2.72
N SER A 30 7.40 2.47 -1.59
CA SER A 30 6.06 1.88 -1.42
C SER A 30 4.97 2.94 -1.54
N LEU A 31 5.15 4.09 -0.88
CA LEU A 31 4.18 5.21 -0.93
C LEU A 31 4.11 5.83 -2.33
N GLU A 32 5.24 5.99 -3.00
CA GLU A 32 5.28 6.51 -4.36
C GLU A 32 4.61 5.56 -5.35
N LEU A 33 4.83 4.25 -5.19
CA LEU A 33 4.14 3.24 -5.99
C LEU A 33 2.62 3.32 -5.80
N ILE A 34 2.13 3.53 -4.57
CA ILE A 34 0.71 3.70 -4.29
C ILE A 34 0.17 4.98 -4.96
N ARG A 35 0.91 6.10 -4.94
CA ARG A 35 0.51 7.38 -5.55
C ARG A 35 0.45 7.31 -7.07
N THR A 36 1.28 6.48 -7.69
CA THR A 36 1.35 6.32 -9.14
C THR A 36 0.36 5.29 -9.68
N MET A 37 -0.42 4.62 -8.81
CA MET A 37 -1.44 3.67 -9.22
C MET A 37 -2.49 4.35 -10.13
N PRO A 38 -2.82 3.75 -11.29
CA PRO A 38 -3.84 4.31 -12.19
C PRO A 38 -5.28 4.05 -11.72
N MET A 39 -5.45 3.41 -10.55
CA MET A 39 -6.73 3.16 -9.89
C MET A 39 -6.64 3.53 -8.42
N VAL A 40 -7.80 3.72 -7.78
CA VAL A 40 -7.89 3.99 -6.34
C VAL A 40 -7.28 2.82 -5.56
N PRO A 41 -6.27 3.06 -4.71
CA PRO A 41 -5.72 2.02 -3.85
C PRO A 41 -6.76 1.58 -2.83
N ASN A 42 -6.97 0.27 -2.68
CA ASN A 42 -7.94 -0.28 -1.75
C ASN A 42 -7.32 -0.62 -0.39
N ALA A 43 -8.17 -1.06 0.56
CA ALA A 43 -7.73 -1.44 1.90
C ALA A 43 -6.63 -2.52 1.90
N THR A 44 -6.62 -3.44 0.93
CA THR A 44 -5.59 -4.47 0.81
C THR A 44 -4.20 -3.88 0.57
N VAL A 45 -4.09 -2.88 -0.31
CA VAL A 45 -2.81 -2.21 -0.62
C VAL A 45 -2.28 -1.48 0.61
N TRP A 46 -3.13 -0.67 1.25
CA TRP A 46 -2.75 0.06 2.47
C TRP A 46 -2.47 -0.88 3.65
N GLY A 47 -3.25 -1.93 3.83
CA GLY A 47 -3.05 -2.94 4.87
C GLY A 47 -1.73 -3.70 4.72
N SER A 48 -1.28 -3.92 3.47
CA SER A 48 0.04 -4.51 3.19
C SER A 48 1.17 -3.59 3.66
N LEU A 49 1.09 -2.29 3.35
CA LEU A 49 2.07 -1.31 3.84
C LEU A 49 2.04 -1.16 5.37
N LEU A 50 0.85 -1.18 5.99
CA LEU A 50 0.72 -1.12 7.45
C LEU A 50 1.40 -2.31 8.13
N ARG A 51 1.25 -3.52 7.58
CA ARG A 51 1.92 -4.72 8.08
C ARG A 51 3.44 -4.56 8.02
N ALA A 52 3.96 -4.01 6.92
CA ALA A 52 5.37 -3.71 6.79
C ALA A 52 5.88 -2.68 7.82
N CYS A 53 5.11 -1.62 8.08
CA CYS A 53 5.47 -0.63 9.12
C CYS A 53 5.62 -1.28 10.50
N ARG A 54 4.75 -2.25 10.84
CA ARG A 54 4.82 -2.99 12.12
C ARG A 54 6.10 -3.81 12.26
N ILE A 55 6.61 -4.37 11.16
CA ILE A 55 7.87 -5.14 11.16
C ILE A 55 9.06 -4.25 11.50
N HIS A 56 9.14 -3.07 10.88
CA HIS A 56 10.27 -2.15 11.06
C HIS A 56 10.09 -1.13 12.19
N ARG A 57 8.93 -1.16 12.88
CA ARG A 57 8.54 -0.20 13.94
C ARG A 57 8.57 1.27 13.48
N ASP A 58 8.25 1.52 12.20
CA ASP A 58 8.12 2.88 11.68
C ASP A 58 6.74 3.46 12.03
N THR A 59 6.71 4.33 13.04
CA THR A 59 5.47 4.96 13.52
C THR A 59 4.96 6.04 12.59
N ARG A 60 5.84 6.75 11.88
CA ARG A 60 5.49 7.89 11.02
C ARG A 60 4.69 7.44 9.80
N VAL A 61 5.15 6.38 9.14
CA VAL A 61 4.44 5.83 7.97
C VAL A 61 3.19 5.08 8.43
N SER A 62 3.26 4.38 9.57
CA SER A 62 2.10 3.68 10.16
C SER A 62 0.91 4.61 10.42
N GLU A 63 1.14 5.80 10.98
CA GLU A 63 0.07 6.77 11.24
C GLU A 63 -0.62 7.23 9.96
N GLN A 64 0.15 7.61 8.93
CA GLN A 64 -0.39 8.03 7.63
C GLN A 64 -1.22 6.92 6.99
N VAL A 65 -0.72 5.69 6.99
CA VAL A 65 -1.43 4.54 6.41
C VAL A 65 -2.71 4.23 7.19
N THR A 66 -2.68 4.34 8.51
CA THR A 66 -3.86 4.14 9.36
C THR A 66 -4.94 5.16 9.06
N LEU A 67 -4.58 6.44 8.92
CA LEU A 67 -5.53 7.49 8.54
C LEU A 67 -6.18 7.21 7.17
N ARG A 68 -5.40 6.75 6.18
CA ARG A 68 -5.95 6.37 4.87
C ARG A 68 -6.90 5.18 4.93
N LEU A 69 -6.59 4.19 5.76
CA LEU A 69 -7.48 3.04 5.97
C LEU A 69 -8.81 3.46 6.60
N LEU A 70 -8.77 4.35 7.61
CA LEU A 70 -9.97 4.90 8.24
C LEU A 70 -10.84 5.73 7.26
N GLU A 71 -10.21 6.46 6.35
CA GLU A 71 -10.93 7.19 5.29
C GLU A 71 -11.59 6.25 4.27
N LEU A 72 -10.94 5.13 3.96
CA LEU A 72 -11.44 4.14 3.00
C LEU A 72 -12.55 3.25 3.57
N ASP A 73 -12.53 3.01 4.88
CA ASP A 73 -13.55 2.24 5.55
C ASP A 73 -14.07 2.94 6.82
N PRO A 74 -15.19 3.68 6.73
CA PRO A 74 -15.82 4.26 7.91
C PRO A 74 -16.50 3.20 8.81
N ARG A 75 -16.47 1.91 8.47
CA ARG A 75 -17.15 0.83 9.21
C ARG A 75 -16.23 -0.29 9.72
N ASP A 76 -14.97 -0.34 9.32
CA ASP A 76 -13.99 -1.28 9.90
C ASP A 76 -13.34 -0.67 11.15
N GLY A 77 -14.19 -0.40 12.15
CA GLY A 77 -13.75 -0.20 13.52
C GLY A 77 -13.23 -1.52 14.05
N GLY A 78 -11.93 -1.75 13.85
CA GLY A 78 -11.09 -2.77 14.49
C GLY A 78 -11.83 -3.98 15.06
N ASN A 79 -11.94 -5.04 14.27
CA ASN A 79 -12.21 -6.37 14.82
C ASN A 79 -10.91 -7.06 15.26
#